data_AF-A0A1V4ZTT4-F1
#
_entry.id   AF-A0A1V4ZTT4-F1
#
_cell.length_a   1.000
_cell.length_b   1.000
_cell.length_c   1.000
_cell.angle_alpha   90.00
_cell.angle_beta   90.00
_cell.angle_gamma   90.00
#
_symmetry.space_group_name_H-M   'P 1'
#
loop_
_entity.id
_entity.type
_entity.pdbx_description
1 polymer ?
#
loop_
_entity_poly.entity_id
_entity_poly.type
_entity_poly.pdbx_seq_one_letter_code
_entity_poly.pdbx_strand_id
1 'polypeptide(L)'
;MSGGGFVPEDVFEQYADDYDRWFEEHPAEYRAELARVRVLLPPIVPSSVEVGVGSGRFAAPLGIPLGIEPSPALCRMARQRGIEVIRAIGEAIPFRDASIPSVLMVTVICFLEDPPRVLAELRRILVPGGAVVLAFIERGGPTHKKYLHEGGKGRFLSRARFYSKEEVQALLETAGFRITAVDPRAGFCVIAAQKS
;
A
#
# COMPACT_ATOMS: atom_id res chain seq x y z
N MET A 1 14.05 -33.83 2.78
CA MET A 1 12.57 -33.77 2.72
C MET A 1 12.15 -32.35 3.06
N SER A 2 12.06 -31.50 2.06
CA SER A 2 11.71 -30.08 2.19
C SER A 2 10.20 -29.94 2.00
N GLY A 3 9.47 -29.88 3.11
CA GLY A 3 8.07 -29.48 3.11
C GLY A 3 8.00 -28.00 2.71
N GLY A 4 7.69 -27.76 1.43
CA GLY A 4 7.31 -26.43 0.96
C GLY A 4 6.08 -26.01 1.74
N GLY A 5 6.24 -24.96 2.54
CA GLY A 5 5.18 -24.39 3.37
C GLY A 5 3.98 -24.07 2.49
N PHE A 6 2.86 -24.72 2.80
CA PHE A 6 1.55 -24.38 2.30
C PHE A 6 1.28 -22.92 2.71
N VAL A 7 1.31 -22.00 1.74
CA VAL A 7 0.88 -20.61 1.95
C VAL A 7 -0.64 -20.68 2.12
N PRO A 8 -1.21 -20.27 3.28
CA PRO A 8 -2.66 -20.22 3.45
C PRO A 8 -3.26 -19.41 2.30
N GLU A 9 -4.36 -19.87 1.71
CA GLU A 9 -5.02 -19.22 0.57
C GLU A 9 -5.02 -17.69 0.72
N ASP A 10 -4.21 -17.02 -0.10
CA ASP A 10 -4.15 -15.57 -0.12
C ASP A 10 -5.52 -15.07 -0.55
N VAL A 11 -6.23 -14.43 0.39
CA VAL A 11 -7.58 -13.90 0.20
C VAL A 11 -7.64 -12.93 -0.98
N PHE A 12 -6.54 -12.23 -1.26
CA PHE A 12 -6.43 -11.31 -2.38
C PHE A 12 -6.27 -12.05 -3.72
N GLU A 13 -5.65 -13.22 -3.74
CA GLU A 13 -5.61 -14.08 -4.93
C GLU A 13 -6.99 -14.70 -5.20
N GLN A 14 -7.61 -15.27 -4.17
CA GLN A 14 -8.87 -15.99 -4.30
C GLN A 14 -10.05 -15.08 -4.63
N TYR A 15 -10.04 -13.84 -4.14
CA TYR A 15 -11.14 -12.89 -4.27
C TYR A 15 -10.71 -11.58 -4.95
N ALA A 16 -9.76 -11.64 -5.89
CA ALA A 16 -9.25 -10.48 -6.62
C ALA A 16 -10.35 -9.65 -7.28
N ASP A 17 -11.35 -10.30 -7.89
CA ASP A 17 -12.47 -9.62 -8.55
C ASP A 17 -13.37 -8.88 -7.54
N ASP A 18 -13.63 -9.48 -6.37
CA ASP A 18 -14.43 -8.84 -5.31
C ASP A 18 -13.66 -7.66 -4.70
N TYR A 19 -12.34 -7.81 -4.51
CA TYR A 19 -11.46 -6.72 -4.08
C TYR A 19 -11.54 -5.54 -5.05
N ASP A 20 -11.44 -5.79 -6.35
CA ASP A 20 -11.38 -4.75 -7.36
C ASP A 20 -12.75 -4.08 -7.60
N ARG A 21 -13.83 -4.86 -7.53
CA ARG A 21 -15.22 -4.39 -7.67
C ARG A 21 -15.62 -3.40 -6.60
N TRP A 22 -15.07 -3.52 -5.39
CA TRP A 22 -15.32 -2.55 -4.32
C TRP A 22 -15.09 -1.10 -4.77
N PHE A 23 -14.04 -0.85 -5.58
CA PHE A 23 -13.71 0.48 -6.08
C PHE A 23 -14.71 1.01 -7.12
N GLU A 24 -15.46 0.12 -7.77
CA GLU A 24 -16.53 0.47 -8.72
C GLU A 24 -17.84 0.76 -8.01
N GLU A 25 -18.12 0.02 -6.93
CA GLU A 25 -19.31 0.18 -6.09
C GLU A 25 -19.22 1.41 -5.17
N HIS A 26 -18.00 1.86 -4.84
CA HIS A 26 -17.74 2.98 -3.92
C HIS A 26 -16.91 4.10 -4.58
N PRO A 27 -17.35 4.66 -5.73
CA PRO A 27 -16.54 5.57 -6.52
C PRO A 27 -16.32 6.92 -5.82
N ALA A 28 -17.23 7.36 -4.95
CA ALA A 28 -17.09 8.61 -4.23
C ALA A 28 -16.01 8.50 -3.13
N GLU A 29 -16.06 7.44 -2.32
CA GLU A 29 -15.06 7.16 -1.30
C GLU A 29 -13.67 6.97 -1.93
N TYR A 30 -13.58 6.12 -2.95
CA TYR A 30 -12.33 5.87 -3.66
C TYR A 30 -11.74 7.15 -4.26
N ARG A 31 -12.54 7.99 -4.94
CA ARG A 31 -12.03 9.26 -5.50
C ARG A 31 -11.55 10.22 -4.43
N ALA A 32 -12.22 10.26 -3.27
CA ALA A 32 -11.80 11.09 -2.14
C ALA A 32 -10.46 10.61 -1.56
N GLU A 33 -10.28 9.31 -1.37
CA GLU A 33 -9.02 8.70 -0.93
C GLU A 33 -7.89 8.98 -1.95
N LEU A 34 -8.15 8.72 -3.24
CA LEU A 34 -7.21 8.96 -4.33
C LEU A 34 -6.76 10.43 -4.42
N ALA A 35 -7.70 11.37 -4.28
CA ALA A 35 -7.39 12.80 -4.31
C ALA A 35 -6.45 13.19 -3.17
N ARG A 36 -6.64 12.62 -1.98
CA ARG A 36 -5.80 12.91 -0.80
C ARG A 36 -4.40 12.33 -0.94
N VAL A 37 -4.29 11.10 -1.45
CA VAL A 37 -2.99 10.51 -1.81
C VAL A 37 -2.27 11.39 -2.83
N ARG A 38 -2.98 11.87 -3.87
CA ARG A 38 -2.42 12.74 -4.91
C ARG A 38 -1.84 14.05 -4.37
N VAL A 39 -2.47 14.67 -3.36
CA VAL A 39 -1.97 15.93 -2.77
C VAL A 39 -0.61 15.75 -2.09
N LEU A 40 -0.37 14.58 -1.48
CA LEU A 40 0.85 14.31 -0.71
C LEU A 40 1.95 13.64 -1.55
N LEU A 41 1.64 13.17 -2.75
CA LEU A 41 2.62 12.55 -3.63
C LEU A 41 3.62 13.57 -4.21
N PRO A 42 4.92 13.24 -4.24
CA PRO A 42 5.88 14.02 -5.02
C PRO A 42 5.61 13.85 -6.53
N PRO A 43 6.27 14.64 -7.39
CA PRO A 43 6.24 14.41 -8.83
C PRO A 43 6.55 12.96 -9.18
N ILE A 44 5.69 12.35 -9.98
CA ILE A 44 5.85 10.98 -10.43
C ILE A 44 6.83 10.93 -11.60
N VAL A 45 7.78 10.01 -11.52
CA VAL A 45 8.84 9.81 -12.52
C VAL A 45 8.87 8.34 -12.93
N PRO A 46 9.58 7.96 -14.02
CA PRO A 46 9.58 6.58 -14.53
C PRO A 46 9.98 5.49 -13.53
N SER A 47 10.70 5.82 -12.46
CA SER A 47 11.12 4.90 -11.39
C SER A 47 10.31 5.00 -10.11
N SER A 48 9.21 5.78 -10.07
CA SER A 48 8.26 5.75 -8.96
C SER A 48 7.55 4.40 -8.89
N VAL A 49 7.32 3.89 -7.68
CA VAL A 49 6.74 2.55 -7.48
C VAL A 49 5.62 2.56 -6.45
N GLU A 50 4.61 1.72 -6.66
CA GLU A 50 3.65 1.33 -5.62
C GLU A 50 4.00 -0.06 -5.07
N VAL A 51 4.19 -0.17 -3.76
CA VAL A 51 4.43 -1.45 -3.08
C VAL A 51 3.12 -1.97 -2.53
N GLY A 52 2.76 -3.21 -2.91
CA GLY A 52 1.40 -3.74 -2.79
C GLY A 52 0.45 -3.02 -3.74
N VAL A 53 0.81 -2.98 -5.03
CA VAL A 53 0.06 -2.25 -6.07
C VAL A 53 -1.35 -2.81 -6.28
N GLY A 54 -1.62 -4.03 -5.81
CA GLY A 54 -2.89 -4.70 -5.96
C GLY A 54 -3.28 -4.76 -7.44
N SER A 55 -4.53 -4.40 -7.72
CA SER A 55 -5.04 -4.36 -9.09
C SER A 55 -4.62 -3.07 -9.84
N GLY A 56 -3.80 -2.20 -9.25
CA GLY A 56 -3.35 -0.94 -9.88
C GLY A 56 -4.37 0.19 -9.81
N ARG A 57 -5.35 0.12 -8.89
CA ARG A 57 -6.38 1.15 -8.72
C ARG A 57 -5.78 2.50 -8.34
N PHE A 58 -4.73 2.55 -7.52
CA PHE A 58 -4.06 3.81 -7.19
C PHE A 58 -2.97 4.16 -8.20
N ALA A 59 -2.03 3.25 -8.50
CA ALA A 59 -0.94 3.51 -9.42
C ALA A 59 -1.37 4.11 -10.77
N ALA A 60 -2.35 3.51 -11.45
CA ALA A 60 -2.72 3.88 -12.81
C ALA A 60 -3.21 5.34 -12.95
N PRO A 61 -4.24 5.81 -12.19
CA PRO A 61 -4.68 7.20 -12.27
C PRO A 61 -3.71 8.21 -11.64
N LEU A 62 -2.76 7.77 -10.82
CA LEU A 62 -1.67 8.59 -10.29
C LEU A 62 -0.48 8.70 -11.26
N GLY A 63 -0.43 7.84 -12.28
CA GLY A 63 0.67 7.78 -13.25
C GLY A 63 1.91 7.06 -12.75
N ILE A 64 1.80 6.28 -11.67
CA ILE A 64 2.91 5.48 -11.12
C ILE A 64 3.14 4.28 -12.05
N PRO A 65 4.33 4.12 -12.64
CA PRO A 65 4.54 3.12 -13.69
C PRO A 65 4.88 1.73 -13.16
N LEU A 66 5.51 1.63 -11.98
CA LEU A 66 6.01 0.37 -11.43
C LEU A 66 5.15 -0.09 -10.25
N GLY A 67 5.01 -1.41 -10.10
CA GLY A 67 4.29 -2.02 -8.98
C GLY A 67 4.95 -3.29 -8.44
N ILE A 68 4.92 -3.48 -7.12
CA ILE A 68 5.25 -4.74 -6.44
C ILE A 68 3.96 -5.38 -5.94
N GLU A 69 3.70 -6.65 -6.29
CA GLU A 69 2.49 -7.36 -5.87
C GLU A 69 2.74 -8.89 -5.79
N PRO A 70 2.45 -9.57 -4.67
CA PRO A 70 2.59 -11.02 -4.57
C PRO A 70 1.50 -11.82 -5.32
N SER A 71 0.25 -11.33 -5.36
CA SER A 71 -0.91 -12.05 -5.95
C SER A 71 -0.83 -12.09 -7.48
N PRO A 72 -0.76 -13.29 -8.09
CA PRO A 72 -0.85 -13.43 -9.55
C PRO A 72 -2.10 -12.81 -10.19
N ALA A 73 -3.27 -12.90 -9.57
CA ALA A 73 -4.53 -12.34 -10.06
C ALA A 73 -4.48 -10.81 -10.08
N LEU A 74 -4.08 -10.18 -8.97
CA LEU A 74 -3.94 -8.74 -8.89
C LEU A 74 -2.84 -8.21 -9.83
N CYS A 75 -1.72 -8.93 -9.95
CA CYS A 75 -0.69 -8.65 -10.96
C CYS A 75 -1.26 -8.57 -12.38
N ARG A 76 -2.14 -9.50 -12.76
CA ARG A 76 -2.77 -9.51 -14.10
C ARG A 76 -3.64 -8.26 -14.30
N MET A 77 -4.45 -7.90 -13.31
CA MET A 77 -5.31 -6.71 -13.37
C MET A 77 -4.51 -5.41 -13.46
N ALA A 78 -3.45 -5.26 -12.63
CA ALA A 78 -2.59 -4.09 -12.66
C ALA A 78 -1.88 -3.94 -14.03
N ARG A 79 -1.40 -5.04 -14.62
CA ARG A 79 -0.81 -5.00 -15.98
C ARG A 79 -1.81 -4.57 -17.05
N GLN A 80 -3.08 -4.99 -16.95
CA GLN A 80 -4.14 -4.53 -17.86
C GLN A 80 -4.40 -3.02 -17.73
N ARG A 81 -4.04 -2.40 -16.60
CA ARG A 81 -4.09 -0.95 -16.37
C ARG A 81 -2.81 -0.21 -16.72
N GLY A 82 -1.86 -0.90 -17.37
CA GLY A 82 -0.62 -0.30 -17.86
C GLY A 82 0.52 -0.24 -16.83
N ILE A 83 0.40 -0.95 -15.71
CA ILE A 83 1.46 -1.01 -14.69
C ILE A 83 2.48 -2.10 -15.05
N GLU A 84 3.76 -1.77 -14.98
CA GLU A 84 4.83 -2.77 -15.01
C GLU A 84 4.96 -3.39 -13.62
N VAL A 85 4.44 -4.61 -13.47
CA VAL A 85 4.37 -5.30 -12.18
C VAL A 85 5.47 -6.35 -12.04
N ILE A 86 6.27 -6.22 -10.99
CA ILE A 86 7.21 -7.23 -10.52
C ILE A 86 6.53 -8.04 -9.40
N ARG A 87 6.45 -9.35 -9.57
CA ARG A 87 5.86 -10.22 -8.56
C ARG A 87 6.86 -10.48 -7.43
N ALA A 88 6.66 -9.83 -6.28
CA ALA A 88 7.49 -9.96 -5.09
C ALA A 88 6.69 -9.56 -3.83
N ILE A 89 7.25 -9.83 -2.66
CA ILE A 89 6.71 -9.41 -1.35
C ILE A 89 7.42 -8.13 -0.87
N GLY A 90 6.80 -7.39 0.06
CA GLY A 90 7.35 -6.15 0.60
C GLY A 90 8.63 -6.35 1.42
N GLU A 91 8.83 -7.55 1.98
CA GLU A 91 9.96 -7.93 2.83
C GLU A 91 11.25 -8.24 2.04
N ALA A 92 11.15 -8.30 0.70
CA ALA A 92 12.26 -8.60 -0.21
C ALA A 92 12.02 -7.96 -1.58
N ILE A 93 12.26 -6.65 -1.69
CA ILE A 93 11.94 -5.89 -2.90
C ILE A 93 13.12 -5.96 -3.89
N PRO A 94 12.91 -6.42 -5.14
CA PRO A 94 13.99 -6.68 -6.10
C PRO A 94 14.50 -5.41 -6.80
N PHE A 95 14.59 -4.28 -6.08
CA PHE A 95 15.27 -3.08 -6.55
C PHE A 95 16.63 -2.94 -5.88
N ARG A 96 17.55 -2.25 -6.57
CA ARG A 96 18.85 -1.91 -6.00
C ARG A 96 18.68 -0.91 -4.87
N ASP A 97 19.64 -0.90 -3.96
CA ASP A 97 19.75 0.12 -2.94
C ASP A 97 19.80 1.51 -3.58
N ALA A 98 19.14 2.49 -2.94
CA ALA A 98 19.16 3.89 -3.35
C ALA A 98 18.90 4.11 -4.86
N SER A 99 17.85 3.49 -5.41
CA SER A 99 17.50 3.58 -6.83
C SER A 99 16.10 4.15 -7.10
N ILE A 100 15.25 4.21 -6.07
CA ILE A 100 13.86 4.63 -6.18
C ILE A 100 13.69 6.04 -5.61
N PRO A 101 13.11 7.00 -6.35
CA PRO A 101 12.89 8.35 -5.86
C PRO A 101 11.64 8.48 -4.99
N SER A 102 10.60 7.71 -5.28
CA SER A 102 9.36 7.72 -4.51
C SER A 102 8.64 6.37 -4.47
N VAL A 103 8.07 6.07 -3.31
CA VAL A 103 7.24 4.88 -3.05
C VAL A 103 5.85 5.31 -2.59
N LEU A 104 4.82 4.68 -3.15
CA LEU A 104 3.46 4.69 -2.63
C LEU A 104 3.15 3.35 -1.95
N MET A 105 2.40 3.37 -0.84
CA MET A 105 1.84 2.19 -0.21
C MET A 105 0.43 2.50 0.31
N VAL A 106 -0.60 1.86 -0.24
CA VAL A 106 -2.00 2.12 0.13
C VAL A 106 -2.67 0.91 0.75
N THR A 107 -3.05 1.01 2.02
CA THR A 107 -3.72 -0.02 2.84
C THR A 107 -2.96 -1.33 3.03
N VAL A 108 -1.70 -1.40 2.56
CA VAL A 108 -0.86 -2.60 2.63
C VAL A 108 -0.33 -2.86 4.03
N ILE A 109 0.04 -1.81 4.79
CA ILE A 109 0.60 -1.95 6.15
C ILE A 109 -0.29 -2.79 7.07
N CYS A 110 -1.60 -2.79 6.83
CA CYS A 110 -2.59 -3.55 7.57
C CYS A 110 -2.49 -5.06 7.36
N PHE A 111 -1.81 -5.53 6.32
CA PHE A 111 -1.70 -6.93 5.93
C PHE A 111 -0.27 -7.47 5.99
N LEU A 112 0.69 -6.64 6.43
CA LEU A 112 2.09 -7.05 6.57
C LEU A 112 2.28 -7.93 7.81
N GLU A 113 3.03 -9.02 7.66
CA GLU A 113 3.47 -9.85 8.78
C GLU A 113 4.52 -9.12 9.62
N ASP A 114 5.47 -8.45 8.96
CA ASP A 114 6.57 -7.71 9.60
C ASP A 114 6.68 -6.28 9.02
N PRO A 115 5.83 -5.33 9.47
CA PRO A 115 5.89 -3.95 9.01
C PRO A 115 7.28 -3.30 9.19
N PRO A 116 7.99 -3.44 10.33
CA PRO A 116 9.35 -2.93 10.46
C PRO A 116 10.30 -3.39 9.35
N ARG A 117 10.28 -4.68 8.98
CA ARG A 117 11.12 -5.21 7.91
C ARG A 117 10.77 -4.62 6.55
N VAL A 118 9.48 -4.49 6.23
CA VAL A 118 9.07 -3.86 4.96
C VAL A 118 9.47 -2.40 4.91
N LEU A 119 9.31 -1.64 5.99
CA LEU A 119 9.74 -0.25 6.05
C LEU A 119 11.27 -0.10 5.91
N ALA A 120 12.04 -1.05 6.43
CA ALA A 120 13.49 -1.11 6.21
C ALA A 120 13.83 -1.37 4.73
N GLU A 121 13.09 -2.25 4.04
CA GLU A 121 13.22 -2.46 2.59
C GLU A 121 12.85 -1.20 1.78
N LEU A 122 11.77 -0.50 2.15
CA LEU A 122 11.42 0.78 1.53
C LEU A 122 12.56 1.80 1.71
N ARG A 123 13.13 1.88 2.91
CA ARG A 123 14.27 2.76 3.16
C ARG A 123 15.48 2.33 2.34
N ARG A 124 15.77 1.04 2.19
CA ARG A 124 16.92 0.53 1.41
C ARG A 124 16.82 0.97 -0.05
N ILE A 125 15.68 0.75 -0.69
CA ILE A 125 15.49 1.04 -2.13
C ILE A 125 15.43 2.54 -2.42
N LEU A 126 14.96 3.37 -1.47
CA LEU A 126 14.83 4.81 -1.66
C LEU A 126 16.20 5.51 -1.74
N VAL A 127 16.36 6.43 -2.70
CA VAL A 127 17.50 7.36 -2.75
C VAL A 127 17.55 8.24 -1.49
N PRO A 128 18.71 8.78 -1.08
CA PRO A 128 18.76 9.81 -0.03
C PRO A 128 17.80 10.97 -0.33
N GLY A 129 16.96 11.36 0.63
CA GLY A 129 15.90 12.35 0.44
C GLY A 129 14.67 11.86 -0.36
N GLY A 130 14.67 10.60 -0.82
CA GLY A 130 13.53 9.97 -1.48
C GLY A 130 12.32 9.86 -0.56
N ALA A 131 11.13 9.83 -1.14
CA ALA A 131 9.88 9.95 -0.41
C ALA A 131 9.09 8.64 -0.33
N VAL A 132 8.41 8.43 0.78
CA VAL A 132 7.35 7.41 0.91
C VAL A 132 6.04 8.10 1.26
N VAL A 133 4.97 7.75 0.55
CA VAL A 133 3.60 8.10 0.90
C VAL A 133 2.89 6.83 1.31
N LEU A 134 2.43 6.80 2.56
CA LEU A 134 1.74 5.65 3.15
C LEU A 134 0.32 6.07 3.51
N ALA A 135 -0.67 5.36 2.97
CA ALA A 135 -2.07 5.56 3.30
C ALA A 135 -2.68 4.30 3.91
N PHE A 136 -3.55 4.45 4.92
CA PHE A 136 -4.13 3.31 5.65
C PHE A 136 -5.44 3.66 6.35
N ILE A 137 -6.20 2.63 6.71
CA ILE A 137 -7.44 2.80 7.49
C ILE A 137 -7.08 2.90 8.97
N GLU A 138 -7.52 3.98 9.62
CA GLU A 138 -7.17 4.25 11.01
C GLU A 138 -8.04 3.44 11.98
N ARG A 139 -7.39 2.84 13.00
CA ARG A 139 -8.05 2.06 14.04
C ARG A 139 -9.10 2.90 14.76
N GLY A 140 -10.34 2.40 14.76
CA GLY A 140 -11.47 3.04 15.43
C GLY A 140 -12.06 4.25 14.69
N GLY A 141 -11.51 4.60 13.52
CA GLY A 141 -12.04 5.64 12.65
C GLY A 141 -13.39 5.27 12.02
N PRO A 142 -14.11 6.25 11.43
CA PRO A 142 -15.40 6.01 10.78
C PRO A 142 -15.35 4.90 9.72
N THR A 143 -14.27 4.88 8.93
CA THR A 143 -14.02 3.87 7.89
C THR A 143 -13.84 2.47 8.45
N HIS A 144 -13.05 2.32 9.53
CA HIS A 144 -12.92 1.04 10.23
C HIS A 144 -14.26 0.54 10.76
N LYS A 145 -15.05 1.42 11.40
CA LYS A 145 -16.37 1.08 11.94
C LYS A 145 -17.35 0.68 10.84
N LYS A 146 -17.41 1.43 9.73
CA LYS A 146 -18.27 1.12 8.58
C LYS A 146 -18.01 -0.29 8.05
N TYR A 147 -16.75 -0.64 7.81
CA TYR A 147 -16.41 -1.94 7.21
C TYR A 147 -16.44 -3.14 8.17
N LEU A 148 -16.54 -2.92 9.50
CA LEU A 148 -16.85 -4.00 10.44
C LEU A 148 -18.31 -4.46 10.34
N HIS A 149 -19.21 -3.62 9.81
CA HIS A 149 -20.66 -3.88 9.79
C HIS A 149 -21.21 -4.13 8.38
N GLU A 150 -20.52 -3.70 7.32
CA GLU A 150 -20.91 -3.92 5.92
C GLU A 150 -20.17 -5.14 5.32
N GLY A 151 -20.92 -6.15 4.86
CA GLY A 151 -20.34 -7.28 4.11
C GLY A 151 -19.63 -6.80 2.82
N GLY A 152 -18.54 -7.47 2.42
CA GLY A 152 -17.67 -7.04 1.32
C GLY A 152 -16.21 -6.95 1.76
N LYS A 153 -15.66 -5.72 1.87
CA LYS A 153 -14.31 -5.43 2.41
C LYS A 153 -14.02 -6.13 3.75
N GLY A 154 -15.06 -6.42 4.54
CA GLY A 154 -14.96 -7.20 5.78
C GLY A 154 -14.25 -8.55 5.63
N ARG A 155 -14.33 -9.22 4.47
CA ARG A 155 -13.59 -10.47 4.21
C ARG A 155 -12.09 -10.26 4.32
N PHE A 156 -11.57 -9.22 3.66
CA PHE A 156 -10.16 -8.86 3.69
C PHE A 156 -9.77 -8.30 5.06
N LEU A 157 -10.55 -7.35 5.56
CA LEU A 157 -10.28 -6.63 6.80
C LEU A 157 -10.35 -7.51 8.07
N SER A 158 -11.03 -8.65 8.03
CA SER A 158 -11.01 -9.62 9.13
C SER A 158 -9.60 -10.12 9.49
N ARG A 159 -8.66 -10.05 8.53
CA ARG A 159 -7.25 -10.41 8.70
C ARG A 159 -6.33 -9.19 8.85
N ALA A 160 -6.89 -7.99 8.84
CA ALA A 160 -6.12 -6.75 8.93
C ALA A 160 -5.74 -6.42 10.37
N ARG A 161 -4.51 -5.94 10.56
CA ARG A 161 -4.11 -5.18 11.73
C ARG A 161 -4.38 -3.70 11.49
N PHE A 162 -5.16 -3.08 12.37
CA PHE A 162 -5.44 -1.65 12.30
C PHE A 162 -4.48 -0.87 13.19
N TYR A 163 -3.98 0.25 12.66
CA TYR A 163 -3.03 1.11 13.32
C TYR A 163 -3.64 2.48 13.61
N SER A 164 -3.21 3.12 14.70
CA SER A 164 -3.41 4.57 14.85
C SER A 164 -2.41 5.34 13.99
N LYS A 165 -2.69 6.61 13.75
CA LYS A 165 -1.73 7.53 13.11
C LYS A 165 -0.37 7.54 13.80
N GLU A 166 -0.37 7.64 15.14
CA GLU A 166 0.84 7.72 15.95
C GLU A 166 1.68 6.44 15.87
N GLU A 167 1.06 5.26 15.80
CA GLU A 167 1.77 4.00 15.63
C GLU A 167 2.50 3.94 14.28
N VAL A 168 1.86 4.37 13.19
CA VAL A 168 2.49 4.39 11.86
C VAL A 168 3.60 5.44 11.79
N GLN A 169 3.41 6.62 12.41
CA GLN A 169 4.47 7.62 12.51
C GLN A 169 5.69 7.07 13.25
N ALA A 170 5.49 6.42 14.40
CA ALA A 170 6.59 5.83 15.18
C ALA A 170 7.31 4.72 14.41
N LEU A 171 6.58 3.89 13.64
CA LEU A 171 7.18 2.87 12.78
C LEU A 171 8.05 3.48 11.67
N LEU A 172 7.56 4.53 11.01
CA LEU A 172 8.31 5.26 9.99
C LEU A 172 9.57 5.91 10.58
N GLU A 173 9.46 6.58 11.73
CA GLU A 173 10.59 7.22 12.41
C GLU A 173 11.65 6.21 12.85
N THR A 174 11.22 5.09 13.43
CA THR A 174 12.11 3.98 13.82
C THR A 174 12.82 3.38 12.60
N ALA A 175 12.12 3.29 11.46
CA ALA A 175 12.71 2.88 10.20
C ALA A 175 13.60 3.95 9.55
N GLY A 176 13.81 5.11 10.19
CA GLY A 176 14.71 6.16 9.71
C GLY A 176 14.08 7.14 8.73
N PHE A 177 12.76 7.28 8.71
CA PHE A 177 12.07 8.31 7.94
C PHE A 177 11.79 9.55 8.79
N ARG A 178 11.80 10.72 8.17
CA ARG A 178 11.30 11.96 8.76
C ARG A 178 9.92 12.27 8.18
N ILE A 179 8.92 12.40 9.03
CA ILE A 179 7.57 12.77 8.61
C ILE A 179 7.55 14.20 8.04
N THR A 180 6.92 14.40 6.89
CA THR A 180 6.84 15.71 6.22
C THR A 180 5.42 16.25 6.12
N ALA A 181 4.41 15.39 6.05
CA ALA A 181 3.01 15.80 6.07
C ALA A 181 2.12 14.66 6.59
N VAL A 182 1.00 15.03 7.20
CA VAL A 182 -0.01 14.07 7.65
C VAL A 182 -1.41 14.61 7.37
N ASP A 183 -2.26 13.77 6.78
CA ASP A 183 -3.67 14.02 6.54
C ASP A 183 -4.51 12.89 7.15
N PRO A 184 -5.06 13.05 8.38
CA PRO A 184 -5.78 12.00 9.10
C PRO A 184 -7.31 12.05 8.94
N ARG A 185 -7.83 12.61 7.83
CA ARG A 185 -9.28 12.84 7.67
C ARG A 185 -10.07 11.55 7.39
N ALA A 186 -11.33 11.53 7.87
CA ALA A 186 -12.34 10.53 7.53
C ALA A 186 -11.93 9.06 7.73
N GLY A 187 -11.08 8.74 8.73
CA GLY A 187 -10.69 7.36 9.04
C GLY A 187 -9.78 6.70 8.01
N PHE A 188 -9.29 7.45 7.01
CA PHE A 188 -8.24 7.06 6.08
C PHE A 188 -7.09 8.04 6.29
N CYS A 189 -5.96 7.60 6.84
CA CYS A 189 -4.83 8.46 7.11
C CYS A 189 -3.82 8.38 5.97
N VAL A 190 -3.29 9.53 5.53
CA VAL A 190 -2.20 9.62 4.54
C VAL A 190 -1.01 10.31 5.19
N ILE A 191 0.15 9.67 5.18
CA ILE A 191 1.39 10.19 5.73
C ILE A 191 2.42 10.26 4.61
N ALA A 192 3.03 11.43 4.43
CA ALA A 192 4.23 11.58 3.61
C ALA A 192 5.44 11.66 4.52
N ALA A 193 6.50 10.94 4.16
CA ALA A 193 7.77 10.94 4.88
C ALA A 193 8.95 10.87 3.90
N GLN A 194 10.13 11.30 4.34
CA GLN A 194 11.34 11.30 3.54
C GLN A 194 12.43 10.46 4.21
N LYS A 195 13.23 9.79 3.39
CA LYS A 195 14.44 9.09 3.83
C LYS A 195 15.44 10.12 4.38
N SER A 196 15.65 10.09 5.70
CA SER A 196 16.68 10.86 6.40
C SER A 196 18.09 10.39 6.06
#